data_AF-A0A950B1D4-F1
#
_entry.id   AF-A0A950B1D4-F1
#
_cell.length_a   1.000
_cell.length_b   1.000
_cell.length_c   1.000
_cell.angle_alpha   90.00
_cell.angle_beta   90.00
_cell.angle_gamma   90.00
#
_symmetry.space_group_name_H-M   'P 1'
#
loop_
_entity.id
_entity.type
_entity.pdbx_description
1 polymer ?
#
loop_
_entity_poly.entity_id
_entity_poly.type
_entity_poly.pdbx_seq_one_letter_code
_entity_poly.pdbx_strand_id
1 'polypeptide(L)'
;MANDPVLEALDGLVRALRNNRDRIEATLARAERIREQREAGLSYREIESGEQRPLIVELTRDNLAALVEAGSRLRRAEARALHAEGMTMEQIAELFGVSRQRVSALLRSDRGAVEGPESHDGPAAP
;
A
#
# COMPACT_ATOMS: atom_id res chain seq x y z
N MET A 1 -10.74 13.55 22.15
CA MET A 1 -9.41 13.03 21.79
C MET A 1 -9.30 13.17 20.29
N ALA A 2 -8.45 14.10 19.83
CA ALA A 2 -8.40 14.51 18.44
C ALA A 2 -7.83 13.40 17.54
N ASN A 3 -8.25 13.41 16.28
CA ASN A 3 -7.90 12.46 15.24
C ASN A 3 -6.38 12.29 15.11
N ASP A 4 -5.81 11.17 15.62
CA ASP A 4 -4.38 10.88 15.51
C ASP A 4 -4.11 10.14 14.18
N PRO A 5 -3.48 10.79 13.19
CA PRO A 5 -3.30 10.20 11.87
C PRO A 5 -2.36 8.99 11.88
N VAL A 6 -1.48 8.87 12.88
CA VAL A 6 -0.59 7.72 13.03
C VAL A 6 -1.40 6.52 13.51
N LEU A 7 -2.26 6.70 14.52
CA LEU A 7 -3.14 5.62 14.99
C LEU A 7 -4.10 5.15 13.89
N GLU A 8 -4.68 6.06 13.12
CA GLU A 8 -5.52 5.71 11.96
C GLU A 8 -4.75 4.90 10.90
N ALA A 9 -3.50 5.29 10.62
CA ALA A 9 -2.67 4.59 9.66
C ALA A 9 -2.23 3.20 10.17
N LEU A 10 -1.98 3.06 11.48
CA LEU A 10 -1.73 1.77 12.13
C LEU A 10 -2.95 0.86 12.02
N ASP A 11 -4.16 1.35 12.29
CA ASP A 11 -5.39 0.59 12.09
C ASP A 11 -5.59 0.18 10.63
N GLY A 12 -5.22 1.05 9.69
CA GLY A 12 -5.16 0.75 8.27
C GLY A 12 -4.20 -0.41 7.95
N LEU A 13 -2.99 -0.37 8.49
CA LEU A 13 -1.99 -1.43 8.32
C LEU A 13 -2.44 -2.76 8.94
N VAL A 14 -2.99 -2.74 10.16
CA VAL A 14 -3.51 -3.94 10.82
C VAL A 14 -4.62 -4.59 10.00
N ARG A 15 -5.56 -3.80 9.47
CA ARG A 15 -6.60 -4.31 8.56
C ARG A 15 -6.01 -4.91 7.28
N ALA A 16 -5.05 -4.22 6.65
CA ALA A 16 -4.39 -4.72 5.46
C ALA A 16 -3.62 -6.03 5.70
N LEU A 17 -2.97 -6.17 6.86
CA LEU A 17 -2.27 -7.39 7.27
C LEU A 17 -3.23 -8.55 7.51
N ARG A 18 -4.36 -8.31 8.19
CA ARG A 18 -5.40 -9.33 8.40
C ARG A 18 -5.97 -9.84 7.08
N ASN A 19 -6.32 -8.93 6.17
CA ASN A 19 -6.81 -9.31 4.85
C ASN A 19 -5.75 -10.04 4.02
N ASN A 20 -4.48 -9.63 4.14
CA ASN A 20 -3.35 -10.32 3.51
C ASN A 20 -3.20 -11.74 4.02
N ARG A 21 -3.31 -11.97 5.33
CA ARG A 21 -3.23 -13.31 5.90
C ARG A 21 -4.24 -14.24 5.24
N ASP A 22 -5.49 -13.82 5.15
CA ASP A 22 -6.56 -14.63 4.56
C ASP A 22 -6.28 -14.95 3.07
N ARG A 23 -5.70 -13.99 2.32
CA ARG A 23 -5.25 -14.21 0.93
C ARG A 23 -4.00 -15.06 0.82
N ILE A 24 -3.06 -14.96 1.76
CA ILE A 24 -1.84 -15.77 1.81
C ILE A 24 -2.21 -17.24 2.00
N GLU A 25 -3.17 -17.54 2.89
CA GLU A 25 -3.70 -18.90 3.03
C GLU A 25 -4.28 -19.43 1.71
N ALA A 26 -5.05 -18.60 0.98
CA ALA A 26 -5.54 -18.96 -0.36
C ALA A 26 -4.40 -19.17 -1.37
N THR A 27 -3.37 -18.33 -1.35
CA THR A 27 -2.17 -18.46 -2.19
C THR A 27 -1.41 -19.76 -1.90
N LEU A 28 -1.24 -20.12 -0.62
CA LEU A 28 -0.58 -21.37 -0.21
C LEU A 28 -1.34 -22.59 -0.72
N ALA A 29 -2.65 -22.66 -0.43
CA ALA A 29 -3.51 -23.74 -0.90
C ALA A 29 -3.58 -23.82 -2.43
N ARG A 30 -3.35 -22.71 -3.13
CA ARG A 30 -3.29 -22.70 -4.60
C ARG A 30 -1.95 -23.20 -5.12
N ALA A 31 -0.84 -22.78 -4.50
CA ALA A 31 0.50 -23.24 -4.84
C ALA A 31 0.63 -24.76 -4.69
N GLU A 32 0.09 -25.32 -3.61
CA GLU A 32 0.05 -26.77 -3.36
C GLU A 32 -0.70 -27.51 -4.46
N ARG A 33 -1.90 -27.06 -4.84
CA ARG A 33 -2.67 -27.68 -5.94
C ARG A 33 -1.94 -27.62 -7.28
N ILE A 34 -1.33 -26.48 -7.61
CA ILE A 34 -0.54 -26.33 -8.85
C ILE A 34 0.60 -27.34 -8.86
N ARG A 35 1.28 -27.51 -7.72
CA ARG A 35 2.35 -28.49 -7.56
C ARG A 35 1.85 -29.92 -7.75
N GLU A 36 0.78 -30.30 -7.07
CA GLU A 36 0.17 -31.64 -7.20
C GLU A 36 -0.24 -31.96 -8.63
N GLN A 37 -0.92 -31.03 -9.31
CA GLN A 37 -1.33 -31.19 -10.71
C GLN A 37 -0.11 -31.34 -11.63
N ARG A 38 0.96 -30.58 -11.37
CA ARG A 38 2.18 -30.67 -12.16
C ARG A 38 2.90 -32.00 -11.94
N GLU A 39 2.99 -32.46 -10.70
CA GLU A 39 3.55 -33.77 -10.34
C GLU A 39 2.73 -34.94 -10.94
N ALA A 40 1.41 -34.75 -11.12
CA ALA A 40 0.54 -35.68 -11.83
C ALA A 40 0.68 -35.65 -13.37
N GLY A 41 1.57 -34.80 -13.91
CA GLY A 41 1.92 -34.78 -15.34
C GLY A 41 1.17 -33.76 -16.20
N LEU A 42 0.26 -32.96 -15.62
CA LEU A 42 -0.45 -31.92 -16.37
C LEU A 42 0.52 -30.84 -16.86
N SER A 43 0.27 -30.31 -18.05
CA SER A 43 0.95 -29.11 -18.55
C SER A 43 0.48 -27.86 -17.81
N TYR A 44 1.32 -26.83 -17.77
CA TYR A 44 0.94 -25.54 -17.16
C TYR A 44 -0.30 -24.93 -17.80
N ARG A 45 -0.49 -25.12 -19.12
CA ARG A 45 -1.69 -24.64 -19.81
C ARG A 45 -2.97 -25.33 -19.30
N GLU A 46 -2.92 -26.63 -19.05
CA GLU A 46 -4.05 -27.37 -18.48
C GLU A 46 -4.32 -26.95 -17.03
N ILE A 47 -3.26 -26.74 -16.25
CA ILE A 47 -3.34 -26.27 -14.86
C ILE A 47 -3.97 -24.87 -14.76
N GLU A 48 -3.54 -23.94 -15.61
CA GLU A 48 -4.08 -22.57 -15.66
C GLU A 48 -5.50 -22.54 -16.22
N SER A 49 -5.82 -23.34 -17.24
CA SER A 49 -7.17 -23.38 -17.82
C SER A 49 -8.21 -23.97 -16.86
N GLY A 50 -7.79 -24.85 -15.95
CA GLY A 50 -8.63 -25.39 -14.87
C GLY A 50 -8.64 -24.54 -13.59
N GLU A 51 -7.93 -23.41 -13.56
CA GLU A 51 -7.81 -22.56 -12.37
C GLU A 51 -9.11 -21.81 -12.08
N GLN A 52 -9.60 -21.93 -10.84
CA GLN A 52 -10.63 -21.03 -10.34
C GLN A 52 -10.01 -19.70 -9.94
N ARG A 53 -10.69 -18.61 -10.28
CA ARG A 53 -10.25 -17.24 -9.98
C ARG A 53 -10.41 -16.93 -8.49
N PRO A 54 -9.57 -16.04 -7.91
CA PRO A 54 -8.44 -15.33 -8.54
C PRO A 54 -7.22 -16.22 -8.76
N LEU A 55 -6.43 -15.92 -9.80
CA LEU A 55 -5.20 -16.66 -10.09
C LEU A 55 -4.14 -16.45 -8.99
N ILE A 56 -3.20 -17.39 -8.83
CA ILE A 56 -2.10 -17.24 -7.87
C ILE A 56 -1.29 -15.95 -8.06
N VAL A 57 -1.09 -15.53 -9.31
CA VAL A 57 -0.38 -14.28 -9.66
C VAL A 57 -1.18 -13.05 -9.25
N GLU A 58 -2.50 -13.12 -9.28
CA GLU A 58 -3.39 -12.03 -8.86
C GLU A 58 -3.42 -11.91 -7.35
N LEU A 59 -3.54 -13.03 -6.63
CA LEU A 59 -3.45 -13.06 -5.18
C LEU A 59 -2.12 -12.47 -4.69
N THR A 60 -1.01 -12.86 -5.32
CA THR A 60 0.32 -12.34 -4.98
C THR A 60 0.43 -10.83 -5.23
N ARG A 61 -0.08 -10.37 -6.38
CA ARG A 61 -0.12 -8.94 -6.73
C ARG A 61 -0.97 -8.14 -5.73
N ASP A 62 -2.15 -8.63 -5.39
CA ASP A 62 -3.09 -7.95 -4.51
C ASP A 62 -2.58 -7.90 -3.07
N ASN A 63 -1.85 -8.93 -2.64
CA ASN A 63 -1.16 -8.95 -1.35
C ASN A 63 -0.10 -7.84 -1.27
N LEU A 64 0.78 -7.79 -2.25
CA LEU A 64 1.83 -6.78 -2.33
C LEU A 64 1.25 -5.36 -2.41
N ALA A 65 0.25 -5.14 -3.26
CA ALA A 65 -0.40 -3.84 -3.42
C ALA A 65 -0.99 -3.33 -2.11
N ALA A 66 -1.68 -4.19 -1.35
CA ALA A 66 -2.28 -3.82 -0.07
C ALA A 66 -1.23 -3.42 0.98
N LEU A 67 -0.10 -4.15 1.06
CA LEU A 67 0.98 -3.82 2.00
C LEU A 67 1.72 -2.53 1.61
N VAL A 68 1.99 -2.34 0.32
CA VAL A 68 2.65 -1.13 -0.18
C VAL A 68 1.81 0.10 0.13
N GLU A 69 0.50 0.03 -0.10
CA GLU A 69 -0.40 1.15 0.16
C GLU A 69 -0.48 1.48 1.65
N ALA A 70 -0.79 0.48 2.49
CA ALA A 70 -0.94 0.70 3.93
C ALA A 70 0.38 1.15 4.59
N GLY A 71 1.50 0.52 4.24
CA GLY A 71 2.82 0.90 4.74
C GLY A 71 3.25 2.30 4.28
N SER A 72 2.84 2.73 3.08
CA SER A 72 3.12 4.09 2.60
C SER A 72 2.30 5.14 3.34
N ARG A 73 1.06 4.85 3.72
CA ARG A 73 0.26 5.72 4.58
C ARG A 73 0.89 5.86 5.96
N LEU A 74 1.28 4.75 6.59
CA LEU A 74 1.92 4.75 7.91
C LEU A 74 3.21 5.58 7.92
N ARG A 75 4.13 5.31 6.99
CA ARG A 75 5.39 6.07 6.90
C ARG A 75 5.18 7.57 6.73
N ARG A 76 4.15 8.00 5.98
CA ARG A 76 3.82 9.42 5.84
C ARG A 76 3.30 10.01 7.15
N ALA A 77 2.39 9.32 7.82
CA ALA A 77 1.83 9.76 9.09
C ALA A 77 2.93 9.88 10.16
N GLU A 78 3.73 8.83 10.35
CA GLU A 78 4.83 8.80 11.32
C GLU A 78 5.91 9.84 11.00
N ALA A 79 6.36 9.96 9.76
CA ALA A 79 7.36 10.98 9.39
C ALA A 79 6.90 12.40 9.75
N ARG A 80 5.61 12.70 9.57
CA ARG A 80 5.05 14.00 9.92
C ARG A 80 4.95 14.20 11.42
N ALA A 81 4.49 13.20 12.16
CA ALA A 81 4.40 13.26 13.62
C ALA A 81 5.81 13.51 14.21
N LEU A 82 6.79 12.72 13.82
CA LEU A 82 8.18 12.86 14.28
C LEU A 82 8.79 14.21 13.91
N HIS A 83 8.53 14.71 12.70
CA HIS A 83 9.00 16.04 12.29
C HIS A 83 8.31 17.16 13.09
N ALA A 84 7.01 17.03 13.39
CA ALA A 84 6.28 17.97 14.23
C ALA A 84 6.77 17.94 15.69
N GLU A 85 7.26 16.80 16.16
CA GLU A 85 7.92 16.60 17.45
C GLU A 85 9.38 17.07 17.46
N GLY A 86 9.90 17.59 16.34
CA GLY A 86 11.20 18.25 16.25
C GLY A 86 12.32 17.40 15.66
N MET A 87 12.06 16.16 15.22
CA MET A 87 13.09 15.38 14.51
C MET A 87 13.40 16.00 13.15
N THR A 88 14.70 16.08 12.84
CA THR A 88 15.15 16.53 11.53
C THR A 88 14.89 15.45 10.46
N MET A 89 14.83 15.87 9.20
CA MET A 89 14.67 14.96 8.07
C MET A 89 15.79 13.91 7.96
N GLU A 90 16.98 14.22 8.47
CA GLU A 90 18.13 13.32 8.47
C GLU A 90 18.00 12.22 9.52
N GLN A 91 17.59 12.59 10.73
CA GLN A 91 17.28 11.61 11.79
C GLN A 91 16.12 10.69 11.40
N ILE A 92 15.08 11.23 10.76
CA ILE A 92 13.96 10.43 10.25
C ILE A 92 14.43 9.48 9.13
N ALA A 93 15.32 9.95 8.25
CA ALA A 93 15.87 9.15 7.16
C ALA A 93 16.67 7.97 7.69
N GLU A 94 17.52 8.21 8.69
CA GLU A 94 18.28 7.18 9.41
C GLU A 94 17.33 6.18 10.10
N LEU A 95 16.34 6.66 10.86
CA LEU A 95 15.36 5.81 11.54
C LEU A 95 14.60 4.91 10.58
N PHE A 96 14.20 5.42 9.43
CA PHE A 96 13.43 4.68 8.43
C PHE A 96 14.30 3.84 7.49
N GLY A 97 15.63 3.96 7.57
CA GLY A 97 16.55 3.28 6.66
C GLY A 97 16.37 3.73 5.19
N VAL A 98 16.04 5.00 4.98
CA VAL A 98 15.81 5.59 3.64
C VAL A 98 16.65 6.84 3.43
N SER A 99 16.70 7.35 2.20
CA SER A 99 17.40 8.61 1.92
C SER A 99 16.63 9.83 2.45
N ARG A 100 17.36 10.92 2.74
CA ARG A 100 16.76 12.23 3.07
C ARG A 100 15.80 12.74 1.99
N GLN A 101 16.09 12.48 0.70
CA GLN A 101 15.18 12.81 -0.41
C GLN A 101 13.85 12.07 -0.30
N ARG A 102 13.87 10.80 0.13
CA ARG A 102 12.64 10.01 0.33
C ARG A 102 11.80 10.57 1.48
N VAL A 103 12.43 10.99 2.58
CA VAL A 103 11.73 11.71 3.66
C VAL A 103 11.15 13.04 3.16
N SER A 104 11.90 13.79 2.35
CA SER A 104 11.40 15.02 1.71
C SER A 104 10.15 14.79 0.86
N ALA A 105 10.08 13.67 0.14
CA ALA A 105 8.89 13.30 -0.61
C ALA A 105 7.71 12.97 0.32
N LEU A 106 7.93 12.18 1.38
CA LEU A 106 6.90 11.83 2.37
C LEU A 106 6.26 13.06 3.03
N LEU A 107 7.06 14.09 3.31
CA LEU A 107 6.58 15.34 3.93
C LEU A 107 5.92 16.30 2.92
N ARG A 108 6.15 16.16 1.61
CA ARG A 108 5.58 17.04 0.57
C ARG A 108 4.23 16.59 0.02
N SER A 109 3.94 15.29 0.00
CA SER A 109 2.72 14.72 -0.61
C SER A 109 1.40 15.25 -0.04
N ASP A 110 1.42 15.99 1.07
CA ASP A 110 0.25 16.59 1.72
C ASP A 110 -0.05 18.03 1.27
N ARG A 111 0.95 18.78 0.77
CA ARG A 111 0.75 20.20 0.41
C ARG A 111 -0.12 20.39 -0.84
N GLY A 112 -0.32 19.34 -1.64
CA GLY A 112 -1.13 19.37 -2.85
C GLY A 112 -2.64 19.24 -2.64
N ALA A 113 -3.12 19.15 -1.39
CA ALA A 113 -4.55 18.98 -1.08
C ALA A 113 -5.24 20.27 -0.55
N VAL A 114 -4.56 21.43 -0.56
CA VAL A 114 -5.10 22.71 -0.04
C VAL A 114 -5.26 23.79 -1.12
N GLU A 115 -4.94 23.52 -2.38
CA GLU A 115 -5.28 24.42 -3.50
C GLU A 115 -6.56 23.93 -4.20
N GLY A 116 -7.71 24.39 -3.68
CA GLY A 116 -8.98 24.37 -4.42
C GLY A 116 -8.93 25.33 -5.62
N PRO A 117 -9.84 25.17 -6.61
CA PRO A 117 -9.66 25.74 -7.93
C PRO A 117 -9.85 27.26 -7.92
N GLU A 118 -8.77 28.02 -8.15
CA GLU A 118 -8.89 29.39 -8.66
C GLU A 118 -9.17 29.30 -10.16
N SER A 119 -10.44 29.45 -10.54
CA SER A 119 -10.84 29.79 -11.91
C SER A 119 -12.01 30.77 -11.84
N HIS A 120 -11.62 31.99 -11.52
CA HIS A 120 -12.07 33.24 -12.14
C HIS A 120 -13.41 33.20 -12.89
N ASP A 121 -14.38 33.85 -12.26
CA ASP A 121 -15.52 34.49 -12.90
C ASP A 121 -15.06 35.46 -14.02
N GLY A 122 -15.78 35.44 -15.14
CA GLY A 122 -15.55 36.28 -16.32
C GLY A 122 -16.50 35.93 -17.48
N PRO A 123 -17.00 36.91 -18.26
CA PRO A 123 -18.39 37.35 -18.14
C PRO A 123 -19.34 36.78 -19.19
N ALA A 124 -20.63 36.82 -18.85
CA ALA A 124 -21.73 36.69 -19.79
C ALA A 124 -21.69 37.79 -20.86
N ALA A 125 -21.88 37.40 -22.12
CA ALA A 125 -22.08 38.31 -23.25
C ALA A 125 -23.17 37.71 -24.17
N PRO A 126 -23.85 38.56 -24.96
CA PRO A 126 -25.31 38.65 -25.05
C PRO A 126 -26.01 37.61 -25.93
#